data_AF-A0ABD5T8Y0-F1
#
_entry.id   AF-A0ABD5T8Y0-F1
#
_cell.length_a   1.000
_cell.length_b   1.000
_cell.length_c   1.000
_cell.angle_alpha   90.00
_cell.angle_beta   90.00
_cell.angle_gamma   90.00
#
_symmetry.space_group_name_H-M   'P 1'
#
loop_
_entity.id
_entity.type
_entity.pdbx_description
1 polymer ?
#
loop_
_entity_poly.entity_id
_entity_poly.type
_entity_poly.pdbx_seq_one_letter_code
_entity_poly.pdbx_strand_id
1 'polypeptide(L)'
;MLPYEREFAGEPRSDHGTERGDVPMSGKDDYYNRSKQQGYRSRASYKLKQLDEEADLFERGDTVVDLGAAPGGWLQVAAEEV
;
A
#
# COMPACT_ATOMS: atom_id res chain seq x y z
N MET A 1 5.88 -0.97 19.68
CA MET A 1 5.01 -0.15 18.82
C MET A 1 5.89 0.31 17.67
N LEU A 2 5.66 -0.19 16.46
CA LEU A 2 6.53 0.10 15.31
C LEU A 2 6.29 1.55 14.86
N PRO A 3 7.34 2.26 14.42
CA PRO A 3 7.28 3.70 14.06
C PRO A 3 6.21 4.04 13.00
N TYR A 4 5.77 3.05 12.23
CA TYR A 4 4.89 3.14 11.07
C TYR A 4 3.41 3.48 11.34
N GLU A 5 2.93 3.44 12.59
CA GLU A 5 1.54 3.85 12.87
C GLU A 5 1.31 5.36 12.70
N ARG A 6 2.38 6.17 12.68
CA ARG A 6 2.29 7.63 12.69
C ARG A 6 2.35 8.31 11.31
N GLU A 7 3.05 7.73 10.33
CA GLU A 7 3.36 8.42 9.07
C GLU A 7 2.31 8.24 7.97
N PHE A 8 1.53 7.16 8.03
CA PHE A 8 0.58 6.78 6.98
C PHE A 8 -0.82 7.35 7.19
N ALA A 9 -0.96 8.42 7.98
CA ALA A 9 -2.21 9.15 8.20
C ALA A 9 -2.50 10.13 7.04
N GLY A 10 -2.33 9.67 5.79
CA GLY A 10 -2.78 10.40 4.61
C GLY A 10 -4.31 10.51 4.63
N GLU A 11 -4.83 11.69 4.28
CA GLU A 11 -6.26 11.97 4.28
C GLU A 11 -7.01 10.97 3.39
N PRO A 12 -8.10 10.36 3.87
CA PRO A 12 -8.88 9.41 3.08
C PRO A 12 -9.48 10.14 1.87
N ARG A 13 -9.17 9.65 0.66
CA ARG A 13 -9.87 10.13 -0.54
C ARG A 13 -11.31 9.58 -0.51
N SER A 14 -12.27 10.46 -0.75
CA SER A 14 -13.70 10.14 -0.66
C SER A 14 -14.10 9.10 -1.70
N ASP A 15 -14.31 7.87 -1.26
CA ASP A 15 -14.83 6.80 -2.11
C ASP A 15 -16.37 6.81 -2.08
N HIS A 16 -16.99 6.84 -3.26
CA HIS A 16 -18.44 6.76 -3.41
C HIS A 16 -18.89 5.30 -3.31
N GLY A 17 -19.35 4.92 -2.11
CA GLY A 17 -20.42 3.95 -1.88
C GLY A 17 -20.19 2.47 -2.24
N THR A 18 -19.97 1.65 -1.22
CA THR A 18 -20.59 0.30 -1.13
C THR A 18 -20.71 -0.07 0.35
N GLU A 19 -21.96 -0.10 0.83
CA GLU A 19 -22.33 -0.58 2.15
C GLU A 19 -22.07 -2.10 2.22
N ARG A 20 -21.00 -2.52 2.87
CA ARG A 20 -20.86 -3.90 3.38
C ARG A 20 -20.49 -3.81 4.85
N GLY A 21 -21.35 -4.41 5.67
CA GLY A 21 -21.33 -4.31 7.13
C GLY A 21 -20.02 -4.70 7.80
N ASP A 22 -19.86 -4.19 9.00
CA ASP A 22 -18.69 -4.31 9.86
C ASP A 22 -18.31 -5.78 10.10
N VAL A 23 -17.28 -6.25 9.40
CA VAL A 23 -16.65 -7.57 9.62
C VAL A 23 -15.62 -7.41 10.73
N PRO A 24 -15.59 -8.30 11.74
CA PRO A 24 -14.72 -8.12 12.90
C PRO A 24 -13.24 -8.23 12.50
N MET A 25 -12.48 -7.21 12.89
CA MET A 25 -11.08 -6.96 12.54
C MET A 25 -10.16 -8.06 13.11
N SER A 26 -9.70 -8.98 12.27
CA SER A 26 -8.49 -9.76 12.55
C SER A 26 -7.29 -8.87 12.24
N GLY A 27 -6.20 -8.90 13.01
CA GLY A 27 -4.98 -8.11 12.71
C GLY A 27 -4.34 -8.38 11.33
N LYS A 28 -4.84 -9.37 10.57
CA LYS A 28 -4.54 -9.57 9.14
C LYS A 28 -5.21 -8.53 8.23
N ASP A 29 -6.29 -7.92 8.69
CA ASP A 29 -7.18 -7.05 7.92
C ASP A 29 -6.80 -5.57 8.03
N ASP A 30 -6.00 -5.15 9.01
CA ASP A 30 -5.63 -3.73 9.17
C ASP A 30 -4.94 -3.19 7.91
N TYR A 31 -3.90 -3.87 7.43
CA TYR A 31 -3.22 -3.48 6.19
C TYR A 31 -4.08 -3.64 4.94
N TYR A 32 -5.03 -4.58 4.95
CA TYR A 32 -5.96 -4.73 3.84
C TYR A 32 -6.94 -3.56 3.79
N ASN A 33 -7.58 -3.24 4.92
CA ASN A 33 -8.51 -2.13 5.07
C ASN A 33 -7.82 -0.80 4.80
N ARG A 34 -6.61 -0.59 5.33
CA ARG A 34 -5.80 0.59 5.04
C ARG A 34 -5.43 0.68 3.57
N SER A 35 -5.04 -0.43 2.94
CA SER A 35 -4.74 -0.43 1.49
C SER A 35 -5.95 0.02 0.68
N LYS A 36 -7.15 -0.43 1.05
CA LYS A 36 -8.40 0.01 0.41
C LYS A 36 -8.67 1.50 0.65
N GLN A 37 -8.57 1.97 1.89
CA GLN A 37 -8.80 3.37 2.26
C GLN A 37 -7.83 4.34 1.57
N GLN A 38 -6.58 3.91 1.33
CA GLN A 38 -5.54 4.71 0.69
C GLN A 38 -5.46 4.49 -0.84
N GLY A 39 -6.34 3.66 -1.41
CA GLY A 39 -6.38 3.39 -2.84
C GLY A 39 -5.27 2.48 -3.38
N TYR A 40 -4.58 1.75 -2.51
CA TYR A 40 -3.63 0.72 -2.90
C TYR A 40 -4.34 -0.56 -3.35
N ARG A 41 -3.84 -1.15 -4.45
CA ARG A 41 -4.40 -2.37 -5.04
C ARG A 41 -4.27 -3.60 -4.13
N SER A 42 -3.32 -3.60 -3.20
CA SER A 42 -3.20 -4.65 -2.19
C SER A 42 -2.38 -4.21 -0.99
N ARG A 43 -2.50 -4.94 0.11
CA ARG A 43 -1.61 -4.82 1.29
C ARG A 43 -0.12 -5.06 0.99
N ALA A 44 0.23 -5.62 -0.17
CA ALA A 44 1.62 -5.83 -0.55
C ALA A 44 2.34 -4.51 -0.90
N SER A 45 1.60 -3.45 -1.24
CA SER A 45 2.14 -2.11 -1.47
C SER A 45 2.93 -1.59 -0.25
N TYR A 46 2.41 -1.82 0.95
CA TYR A 46 3.11 -1.44 2.19
C TYR A 46 4.45 -2.15 2.37
N LYS A 47 4.56 -3.41 1.95
CA LYS A 47 5.83 -4.15 2.04
C LYS A 47 6.90 -3.54 1.15
N LEU A 48 6.53 -3.14 -0.07
CA LEU A 48 7.48 -2.55 -1.00
C LEU A 48 7.92 -1.16 -0.53
N LYS A 49 7.00 -0.34 -0.03
CA LYS A 49 7.35 0.97 0.56
C LYS A 49 8.29 0.83 1.75
N GLN A 50 8.03 -0.13 2.65
CA GLN A 50 8.92 -0.40 3.79
C GLN A 50 10.31 -0.83 3.34
N LEU A 51 10.39 -1.70 2.32
CA LEU A 51 11.69 -2.12 1.78
C LEU A 51 12.44 -0.97 1.13
N ASP A 52 11.74 -0.09 0.42
CA ASP A 52 12.35 1.09 -0.20
C ASP A 52 12.87 2.07 0.84
N GLU A 53 12.11 2.34 1.91
CA GLU A 53 12.55 3.17 3.05
C GLU A 53 13.80 2.60 3.76
N GLU A 54 13.91 1.27 3.86
CA GLU A 54 15.00 0.61 4.59
C GLU A 54 16.26 0.40 3.72
N ALA A 55 16.11 0.30 2.41
CA ALA A 55 17.17 -0.14 1.51
C ALA A 55 17.43 0.80 0.32
N ASP A 56 16.72 1.93 0.22
CA ASP A 56 16.79 2.88 -0.89
C ASP A 56 16.69 2.14 -2.24
N LEU A 57 15.59 1.39 -2.45
CA LEU A 57 15.45 0.47 -3.58
C LEU A 57 15.23 1.18 -4.91
N PHE A 58 14.58 2.33 -4.91
CA PHE A 58 14.23 3.09 -6.10
C PHE A 58 15.00 4.39 -6.21
N GLU A 59 15.51 4.65 -7.41
CA GLU A 59 16.01 5.97 -7.82
C GLU A 59 15.21 6.51 -9.01
N ARG A 60 15.14 7.85 -9.12
CA ARG A 60 14.46 8.48 -10.25
C ARG A 60 15.08 8.06 -11.58
N GLY A 61 14.24 7.59 -12.49
CA GLY A 61 14.63 7.11 -13.81
C GLY A 61 14.91 5.62 -13.89
N ASP A 62 14.72 4.88 -12.81
CA ASP A 62 14.81 3.41 -12.83
C ASP A 62 13.76 2.77 -13.74
N THR A 63 14.14 1.64 -14.33
CA THR A 63 13.21 0.80 -15.09
C THR A 63 12.88 -0.44 -14.26
N VAL A 64 11.62 -0.54 -13.84
CA VAL A 64 11.15 -1.62 -12.96
C VAL A 64 10.38 -2.68 -13.73
N VAL A 65 10.65 -3.95 -13.43
CA VAL A 65 9.93 -5.10 -13.97
C VAL A 65 9.37 -5.95 -12.83
N ASP A 66 8.05 -6.11 -12.78
CA ASP A 66 7.35 -6.97 -11.82
C ASP A 66 6.99 -8.32 -12.47
N LEU A 67 7.71 -9.37 -12.08
CA LEU A 67 7.50 -10.74 -12.55
C LEU A 67 6.39 -11.45 -11.76
N GLY A 68 5.19 -10.90 -11.81
CA GLY A 68 4.03 -11.45 -11.08
C GLY A 68 3.00 -10.43 -10.66
N ALA A 69 2.74 -9.43 -11.50
CA ALA A 69 1.99 -8.21 -11.16
C ALA A 69 0.47 -8.37 -10.93
N ALA A 70 0.01 -9.48 -10.33
CA ALA A 70 -1.37 -9.63 -9.85
C ALA A 70 -1.40 -9.48 -8.32
N PRO A 71 -2.14 -8.54 -7.73
CA PRO A 71 -3.03 -7.53 -8.33
C PRO A 71 -2.35 -6.21 -8.75
N GLY A 72 -1.02 -6.15 -8.75
CA GLY A 72 -0.25 -4.98 -9.21
C GLY A 72 0.00 -3.92 -8.13
N GLY A 73 -0.06 -4.31 -6.86
CA GLY A 73 0.23 -3.40 -5.74
C GLY A 73 1.69 -2.94 -5.68
N TRP A 74 2.64 -3.78 -6.14
CA TRP A 74 4.06 -3.42 -6.22
C TRP A 74 4.33 -2.46 -7.38
N LEU A 75 3.83 -2.76 -8.58
CA LEU A 75 3.89 -1.82 -9.72
C LEU A 75 3.25 -0.46 -9.42
N GLN A 76 2.18 -0.41 -8.62
CA GLN A 76 1.58 0.85 -8.21
C GLN A 76 2.57 1.71 -7.41
N VAL A 77 3.26 1.12 -6.44
CA VAL A 77 4.29 1.81 -5.65
C VAL A 77 5.48 2.17 -6.52
N ALA A 78 6.01 1.23 -7.31
CA ALA A 78 7.13 1.50 -8.20
C ALA A 78 6.87 2.70 -9.12
N ALA A 79 5.65 2.83 -9.68
CA ALA A 79 5.27 3.97 -10.51
C ALA A 79 5.13 5.32 -9.73
N GLU A 80 5.01 5.28 -8.40
CA GLU A 80 5.04 6.48 -7.54
C GLU A 80 6.48 6.94 -7.25
N GLU A 81 7.44 6.01 -7.20
CA GLU A 81 8.82 6.27 -6.73
C GLU A 81 9.85 6.52 -7.87
N VAL A 82 9.71 5.89 -9.04
CA VAL A 82 10.70 5.95 -10.15
C VAL A 82 10.50 7.07 -11.17
#